data_AF-A0A540M9I1-F1
#
_entry.id   AF-A0A540M9I1-F1
#
_cell.length_a   1.000
_cell.length_b   1.000
_cell.length_c   1.000
_cell.angle_alpha   90.00
_cell.angle_beta   90.00
_cell.angle_gamma   90.00
#
_symmetry.space_group_name_H-M   'P 1'
#
loop_
_entity.id
_entity.type
_entity.pdbx_description
1 polymer ?
#
loop_
_entity_poly.entity_id
_entity_poly.type
_entity_poly.pdbx_seq_one_letter_code
_entity_poly.pdbx_strand_id
1 'polypeptide(L)'
;MQIILRNRFAHLKALEVARNINEKGPIAIRMAKKAIDEGLEVEKTSALALEEHCYEKTLNTNDRLEALSAFAEKRKPKYTGD
;
A
#
# COMPACT_ATOMS: atom_id res chain seq x y z
N MET A 1 -23.35 26.55 -11.55
CA MET A 1 -22.42 26.73 -10.40
C MET A 1 -22.19 25.47 -9.54
N GLN A 2 -23.10 24.49 -9.48
CA GLN A 2 -22.92 23.26 -8.67
C GLN A 2 -21.98 22.18 -9.24
N ILE A 3 -21.77 22.12 -10.57
CA ILE A 3 -20.94 21.07 -11.21
C ILE A 3 -19.43 21.29 -10.95
N ILE A 4 -18.98 22.55 -10.89
CA ILE A 4 -17.56 22.91 -10.65
C ILE A 4 -17.16 22.62 -9.19
N LEU A 5 -18.08 22.77 -8.24
CA LEU A 5 -17.84 22.48 -6.82
C LEU A 5 -17.64 20.98 -6.56
N ARG A 6 -18.43 20.10 -7.18
CA ARG A 6 -18.28 18.63 -7.06
C ARG A 6 -16.90 18.13 -7.52
N ASN A 7 -16.35 18.70 -8.59
CA ASN A 7 -15.04 18.31 -9.12
C ASN A 7 -13.90 18.70 -8.15
N ARG A 8 -14.01 19.86 -7.49
CA ARG A 8 -13.06 20.29 -6.46
C ARG A 8 -13.05 19.35 -5.25
N PHE A 9 -14.22 18.91 -4.77
CA PHE A 9 -14.29 17.96 -3.65
C PHE A 9 -13.68 16.60 -4.00
N ALA A 10 -14.01 16.06 -5.18
CA ALA A 10 -13.43 14.79 -5.64
C ALA A 10 -11.90 14.87 -5.76
N HIS A 11 -11.39 15.97 -6.33
CA HIS A 11 -9.95 16.20 -6.46
C HIS A 11 -9.25 16.30 -5.10
N LEU A 12 -9.80 17.07 -4.16
CA LEU A 12 -9.24 17.19 -2.81
C LEU A 12 -9.23 15.84 -2.08
N LYS A 13 -10.30 15.05 -2.23
CA LYS A 13 -10.37 13.71 -1.63
C LYS A 13 -9.37 12.75 -2.26
N ALA A 14 -9.19 12.78 -3.57
CA ALA A 14 -8.19 11.96 -4.26
C ALA A 14 -6.77 12.28 -3.75
N LEU A 15 -6.44 13.56 -3.56
CA LEU A 15 -5.15 13.97 -3.00
C LEU A 15 -4.98 13.51 -1.55
N GLU A 16 -6.03 13.56 -0.73
CA GLU A 16 -5.99 13.04 0.64
C GLU A 16 -5.69 11.54 0.66
N VAL A 17 -6.40 10.75 -0.16
CA VAL A 17 -6.18 9.30 -0.29
C VAL A 17 -4.76 9.01 -0.78
N ALA A 18 -4.28 9.73 -1.80
CA ALA A 18 -2.93 9.56 -2.33
C ALA A 18 -1.86 9.83 -1.26
N ARG A 19 -2.03 10.87 -0.43
CA ARG A 19 -1.12 11.16 0.68
C ARG A 19 -1.12 10.03 1.71
N ASN A 20 -2.28 9.50 2.06
CA ASN A 20 -2.39 8.39 3.02
C ASN A 20 -1.70 7.11 2.52
N ILE A 21 -1.78 6.83 1.21
CA ILE A 21 -1.06 5.71 0.58
C ILE A 21 0.45 5.98 0.60
N ASN A 22 0.87 7.22 0.33
CA ASN A 22 2.29 7.60 0.29
C ASN A 22 2.97 7.59 1.67
N GLU A 23 2.20 7.51 2.77
CA GLU A 23 2.73 7.26 4.12
C GLU A 23 3.04 5.78 4.39
N LYS A 24 2.78 4.86 3.46
CA LYS A 24 3.00 3.41 3.61
C LYS A 24 4.28 2.96 2.89
N GLY A 25 4.77 1.77 3.25
CA GLY A 25 5.97 1.18 2.63
C GLY A 25 5.79 0.99 1.12
N PRO A 26 6.64 1.62 0.26
CA PRO A 26 6.49 1.54 -1.20
C PRO A 26 6.52 0.12 -1.76
N ILE A 27 7.35 -0.77 -1.20
CA ILE A 27 7.38 -2.19 -1.64
C ILE A 27 6.08 -2.89 -1.22
N ALA A 28 5.64 -2.71 0.02
CA ALA A 28 4.44 -3.35 0.55
C ALA A 28 3.17 -2.95 -0.25
N ILE A 29 2.99 -1.67 -0.58
CA ILE A 29 1.85 -1.20 -1.39
C ILE A 29 1.87 -1.81 -2.79
N ARG A 30 3.05 -1.86 -3.45
CA ARG A 30 3.18 -2.48 -4.78
C ARG A 30 2.83 -3.96 -4.75
N MET A 31 3.32 -4.70 -3.75
CA MET A 31 3.05 -6.13 -3.61
C MET A 31 1.58 -6.40 -3.25
N ALA A 32 0.98 -5.60 -2.37
CA ALA A 32 -0.45 -5.70 -2.07
C ALA A 32 -1.32 -5.47 -3.31
N LYS A 33 -1.00 -4.44 -4.11
CA LYS A 33 -1.72 -4.14 -5.35
C LYS A 33 -1.59 -5.28 -6.37
N LYS A 34 -0.38 -5.83 -6.55
CA LYS A 34 -0.13 -7.00 -7.41
C LYS A 34 -0.93 -8.22 -6.96
N ALA A 35 -0.90 -8.56 -5.67
CA ALA A 35 -1.64 -9.70 -5.12
C ALA A 35 -3.15 -9.57 -5.35
N ILE A 36 -3.71 -8.36 -5.17
CA ILE A 36 -5.14 -8.10 -5.43
C ILE A 36 -5.46 -8.20 -6.92
N ASP A 37 -4.70 -7.51 -7.78
CA ASP A 37 -5.03 -7.41 -9.20
C ASP A 37 -4.86 -8.75 -9.92
N GLU A 38 -3.76 -9.46 -9.66
CA GLU A 38 -3.50 -10.76 -10.30
C GLU A 38 -4.24 -11.91 -9.59
N GLY A 39 -4.50 -11.80 -8.28
CA GLY A 39 -5.22 -12.82 -7.51
C GLY A 39 -6.69 -12.93 -7.85
N LEU A 40 -7.30 -11.85 -8.37
CA LEU A 40 -8.68 -11.85 -8.86
C LEU A 40 -8.87 -12.65 -10.16
N GLU A 41 -7.79 -12.89 -10.91
CA GLU A 41 -7.81 -13.53 -12.23
C GLU A 41 -7.55 -15.04 -12.18
N VAL A 42 -7.34 -15.61 -10.99
CA VAL A 42 -6.97 -17.02 -10.80
C VAL A 42 -7.86 -17.72 -9.77
N GLU A 43 -7.86 -19.05 -9.74
CA GLU A 43 -8.59 -19.77 -8.70
C GLU A 43 -7.96 -19.58 -7.31
N LYS A 44 -8.79 -19.73 -6.28
CA LYS A 44 -8.45 -19.44 -4.88
C LYS A 44 -7.09 -20.01 -4.43
N THR A 45 -6.78 -21.26 -4.77
CA THR A 45 -5.51 -21.89 -4.35
C THR A 45 -4.31 -21.17 -4.95
N SER A 46 -4.36 -20.84 -6.24
CA SER A 46 -3.32 -20.06 -6.92
C SER A 46 -3.25 -18.62 -6.41
N ALA A 47 -4.39 -18.00 -6.09
CA ALA A 47 -4.43 -16.67 -5.48
C ALA A 47 -3.73 -16.64 -4.11
N LEU A 48 -3.92 -17.67 -3.27
CA LEU A 48 -3.24 -17.78 -1.97
C LEU A 48 -1.72 -17.95 -2.14
N ALA A 49 -1.28 -18.77 -3.09
CA ALA A 49 0.15 -18.92 -3.39
C ALA A 49 0.77 -17.62 -3.92
N LEU A 50 0.03 -16.86 -4.75
CA LEU A 50 0.46 -15.55 -5.22
C LEU A 50 0.55 -14.54 -4.06
N GLU A 51 -0.42 -14.53 -3.14
CA GLU A 51 -0.41 -13.68 -1.96
C GLU A 51 0.82 -13.97 -1.08
N GLU A 52 1.09 -15.25 -0.82
CA GLU A 52 2.28 -15.70 -0.08
C GLU A 52 3.56 -15.22 -0.74
N HIS A 53 3.68 -15.39 -2.07
CA HIS A 53 4.85 -14.91 -2.81
C HIS A 53 5.03 -13.38 -2.71
N CYS A 54 3.95 -12.62 -2.82
CA CYS A 54 3.98 -11.17 -2.67
C CYS A 54 4.38 -10.76 -1.24
N TYR A 55 3.93 -11.50 -0.23
CA TYR A 55 4.29 -11.29 1.16
C TYR A 55 5.78 -11.54 1.41
N GLU A 56 6.34 -12.64 0.87
CA GLU A 56 7.77 -12.97 0.97
C GLU A 56 8.67 -11.82 0.48
N LYS A 57 8.27 -11.12 -0.59
CA LYS A 57 9.01 -9.96 -1.11
C LYS A 57 9.12 -8.81 -0.10
N THR A 58 8.21 -8.73 0.86
CA THR A 58 8.23 -7.67 1.88
C THR A 58 9.06 -8.03 3.11
N LEU A 59 9.32 -9.33 3.36
CA LEU A 59 9.93 -9.82 4.60
C LEU A 59 11.37 -9.37 4.82
N ASN A 60 12.14 -9.20 3.74
CA ASN A 60 13.56 -8.85 3.82
C ASN A 60 13.84 -7.37 3.50
N THR A 61 12.81 -6.51 3.53
CA THR A 61 12.94 -5.08 3.25
C THR A 61 13.35 -4.31 4.51
N ASN A 62 14.13 -3.24 4.32
CA ASN A 62 14.44 -2.29 5.39
C ASN A 62 13.17 -1.57 5.85
N ASP A 63 12.24 -1.31 4.92
CA ASP A 63 10.94 -0.73 5.23
C ASP A 63 10.16 -1.55 6.27
N ARG A 64 10.23 -2.90 6.23
CA ARG A 64 9.57 -3.73 7.26
C ARG A 64 10.22 -3.55 8.62
N LEU A 65 11.54 -3.51 8.69
CA LEU A 65 12.27 -3.32 9.95
C LEU A 65 11.96 -1.95 10.55
N GLU A 66 11.96 -0.90 9.72
CA GLU A 66 11.57 0.44 10.12
C GLU A 66 10.12 0.51 10.58
N ALA A 67 9.19 -0.19 9.91
CA ALA A 67 7.79 -0.24 10.36
C ALA A 67 7.68 -0.81 11.78
N LEU A 68 8.43 -1.88 12.08
CA LEU A 68 8.43 -2.51 13.41
C LEU A 68 9.07 -1.62 14.48
N SER A 69 10.21 -0.99 14.18
CA SER A 69 10.87 -0.04 15.08
C SER A 69 9.98 1.17 15.35
N ALA A 70 9.44 1.80 14.30
CA ALA A 70 8.57 2.96 14.42
C ALA A 70 7.29 2.66 15.22
N PHE A 71 6.72 1.46 15.03
CA PHE A 71 5.57 1.00 15.80
C PHE A 71 5.92 0.83 17.29
N ALA A 72 7.03 0.17 17.60
CA ALA A 72 7.50 -0.03 18.97
C ALA A 72 7.78 1.32 19.67
N GLU A 73 8.36 2.26 18.94
CA GLU A 73 8.70 3.61 19.41
C GLU A 73 7.52 4.61 19.36
N LYS A 74 6.35 4.19 18.85
CA LYS A 74 5.14 5.03 18.69
C LYS A 74 5.39 6.30 17.88
N ARG A 75 6.23 6.22 16.86
CA ARG A 75 6.55 7.32 15.93
C ARG A 75 6.07 7.01 14.52
N LYS A 76 6.04 8.02 13.66
CA LYS A 76 5.79 7.80 12.22
C LYS A 76 7.01 7.08 11.60
N PRO A 77 6.79 6.05 10.76
CA PRO A 77 7.86 5.39 10.02
C PRO A 77 8.38 6.26 8.88
N LYS A 78 9.64 6.07 8.50
CA LYS A 78 10.30 6.72 7.35
C LYS A 78 10.74 5.67 6.34
N TYR A 79 9.86 5.38 5.39
CA TYR A 79 10.12 4.39 4.35
C TYR A 79 11.02 4.94 3.23
N THR A 80 11.93 4.09 2.76
CA THR A 80 12.91 4.38 1.71
C THR A 80 12.66 3.55 0.45
N GLY A 81 11.86 2.48 0.54
CA GLY A 81 11.50 1.65 -0.60
C GLY A 81 12.53 0.58 -0.95
N ASP A 82 13.33 0.15 0.03
CA ASP A 82 14.36 -0.89 -0.03
C ASP A 82 14.19 -1.98 1.03
#